data_AF-A0A7S0AJ95-F1
#
_entry.id   AF-A0A7S0AJ95-F1
#
_cell.length_a   1.000
_cell.length_b   1.000
_cell.length_c   1.000
_cell.angle_alpha   90.00
_cell.angle_beta   90.00
_cell.angle_gamma   90.00
#
_symmetry.space_group_name_H-M   'P 1'
#
loop_
_entity.id
_entity.type
_entity.pdbx_description
1 polymer ?
#
loop_
_entity_poly.entity_id
_entity_poly.type
_entity_poly.pdbx_seq_one_letter_code
_entity_poly.pdbx_strand_id
1 'polypeptide(L)'
;VCAFDDRGPASNITTFANREAANAAGFKVLHCQPCGECSSWENLRIEWVTRNYLAAESARCAKTSLFGGGGAVTSCLEQPPIEFQDKCAKCWTRDILCTKKYCAFIFLQSQLINTVGNFNVKEGTITSAVCEEAHCELEDGPGSGKMGFVECSGATRRRMNIVSSIERPKWQQCLTVDVNYTELFGECCERPRDFYETAPKWQELDNMGLVWRDVY
;
A
#
# COMPACT_ATOMS: atom_id res chain seq x y z
N VAL A 1 2.16 -12.50 10.42
CA VAL A 1 3.12 -11.63 9.72
C VAL A 1 3.42 -12.22 8.36
N CYS A 2 3.81 -11.39 7.40
CA CYS A 2 4.22 -11.82 6.07
C CYS A 2 5.72 -11.61 5.96
N ALA A 3 6.43 -12.65 5.55
CA ALA A 3 7.88 -12.70 5.60
C ALA A 3 8.43 -13.37 4.34
N PHE A 4 9.69 -13.08 4.04
CA PHE A 4 10.41 -13.64 2.89
C PHE A 4 11.74 -14.27 3.29
N ASP A 5 12.27 -15.16 2.44
CA ASP A 5 13.55 -15.84 2.64
C ASP A 5 14.77 -15.08 2.08
N ASP A 6 14.60 -13.78 1.80
CA ASP A 6 15.68 -12.83 1.46
C ASP A 6 16.50 -13.16 0.20
N ARG A 7 15.83 -13.68 -0.84
CA ARG A 7 16.40 -14.00 -2.17
C ARG A 7 15.94 -13.03 -3.27
N GLY A 8 15.72 -11.77 -2.91
CA GLY A 8 15.24 -10.73 -3.83
C GLY A 8 13.91 -11.09 -4.50
N PRO A 9 13.75 -10.87 -5.82
CA PRO A 9 12.53 -11.21 -6.55
C PRO A 9 12.18 -12.69 -6.57
N ALA A 10 13.19 -13.56 -6.38
CA ALA A 10 13.01 -15.01 -6.32
C ALA A 10 12.60 -15.50 -4.92
N SER A 11 12.38 -14.58 -3.97
CA SER A 11 12.05 -14.95 -2.60
C SER A 11 10.72 -15.69 -2.52
N ASN A 12 10.67 -16.70 -1.66
CA ASN A 12 9.40 -17.23 -1.20
C ASN A 12 8.82 -16.26 -0.17
N ILE A 13 7.63 -15.72 -0.44
CA ILE A 13 6.91 -14.82 0.47
C ILE A 13 5.72 -15.57 1.06
N THR A 14 5.68 -15.70 2.39
CA THR A 14 4.66 -16.51 3.06
C THR A 14 4.29 -16.00 4.45
N THR A 15 3.15 -16.47 4.94
CA THR A 15 2.57 -16.08 6.22
C THR A 15 3.13 -16.94 7.35
N PHE A 16 3.49 -16.27 8.45
CA PHE A 16 3.83 -16.89 9.73
C PHE A 16 2.92 -16.35 10.84
N ALA A 17 2.76 -17.13 11.91
CA ALA A 17 1.94 -16.75 13.06
C ALA A 17 2.44 -15.44 13.72
N ASN A 18 3.76 -15.30 13.88
CA ASN A 18 4.41 -14.14 14.49
C ASN A 18 5.84 -13.95 13.95
N ARG A 19 6.51 -12.87 14.37
CA ARG A 19 7.89 -12.54 13.95
C ARG A 19 8.88 -13.60 14.40
N GLU A 20 8.69 -14.12 15.60
CA GLU A 20 9.58 -15.14 16.19
C GLU A 20 9.58 -16.43 15.36
N ALA A 21 8.41 -16.88 14.91
CA ALA A 21 8.26 -18.05 14.05
C ALA A 21 8.86 -17.82 12.65
N ALA A 22 8.71 -16.62 12.08
CA ALA A 22 9.35 -16.28 10.81
C ALA A 22 10.88 -16.30 10.93
N ASN A 23 11.42 -15.62 11.94
CA ASN A 23 12.86 -15.53 12.17
C ASN A 23 13.48 -16.90 12.50
N ALA A 24 12.78 -17.74 13.27
CA ALA A 24 13.21 -19.12 13.55
C ALA A 24 13.26 -19.99 12.29
N ALA A 25 12.45 -19.68 11.28
CA ALA A 25 12.47 -20.34 9.97
C ALA A 25 13.49 -19.74 8.99
N GLY A 26 14.27 -18.71 9.40
CA GLY A 26 15.22 -18.01 8.55
C GLY A 26 14.59 -16.95 7.63
N PHE A 27 13.33 -16.60 7.85
CA PHE A 27 12.62 -15.56 7.09
C PHE A 27 12.76 -14.20 7.80
N LYS A 28 12.66 -13.12 7.03
CA LYS A 28 12.62 -11.74 7.51
C LYS A 28 11.22 -11.15 7.32
N VAL A 29 10.67 -10.49 8.33
CA VAL A 29 9.32 -9.91 8.25
C VAL A 29 9.31 -8.67 7.35
N LEU A 30 8.44 -8.69 6.35
CA LEU A 30 8.15 -7.57 5.46
C LEU A 30 7.04 -6.69 6.05
N HIS A 31 5.94 -7.29 6.55
CA HIS A 31 4.86 -6.52 7.18
C HIS A 31 4.10 -7.32 8.26
N CYS A 32 3.43 -6.63 9.18
CA CYS A 32 2.76 -7.25 10.35
C CYS A 32 1.32 -7.70 10.13
N GLN A 33 1.00 -8.18 8.95
CA GLN A 33 -0.26 -8.89 8.68
C GLN A 33 0.05 -10.21 7.98
N PRO A 34 -0.87 -11.18 7.92
CA PRO A 34 -0.78 -12.25 6.93
C PRO A 34 -0.53 -11.69 5.53
N CYS A 35 0.14 -12.47 4.67
CA CYS A 35 0.28 -12.08 3.28
C CYS A 35 -1.10 -11.98 2.61
N GLY A 36 -1.32 -10.92 1.86
CA GLY A 36 -2.50 -10.70 1.03
C GLY A 36 -2.12 -10.51 -0.43
N GLU A 37 -3.05 -10.01 -1.23
CA GLU A 37 -2.88 -9.83 -2.67
C GLU A 37 -1.83 -8.75 -3.03
N CYS A 38 -1.53 -7.84 -2.10
CA CYS A 38 -0.48 -6.82 -2.27
C CYS A 38 0.87 -7.24 -1.67
N SER A 39 1.02 -8.48 -1.20
CA SER A 39 2.26 -8.96 -0.56
C SER A 39 3.28 -9.55 -1.52
N SER A 40 3.05 -9.51 -2.83
CA SER A 40 4.05 -9.93 -3.81
C SER A 40 5.26 -8.99 -3.82
N TRP A 41 6.42 -9.47 -4.27
CA TRP A 41 7.65 -8.67 -4.37
C TRP A 41 7.41 -7.34 -5.11
N GLU A 42 6.72 -7.40 -6.24
CA GLU A 42 6.43 -6.23 -7.06
C GLU A 42 5.47 -5.26 -6.36
N ASN A 43 4.39 -5.75 -5.74
CA ASN A 43 3.46 -4.87 -5.03
C ASN A 43 4.10 -4.23 -3.78
N LEU A 44 4.99 -4.93 -3.08
CA LEU A 44 5.78 -4.38 -1.97
C LEU A 44 6.74 -3.28 -2.45
N ARG A 45 7.38 -3.48 -3.61
CA ARG A 45 8.20 -2.45 -4.26
C ARG A 45 7.33 -1.24 -4.59
N ILE A 46 6.16 -1.44 -5.19
CA ILE A 46 5.23 -0.37 -5.54
C ILE A 46 4.83 0.44 -4.30
N GLU A 47 4.42 -0.20 -3.20
CA GLU A 47 4.08 0.49 -1.94
C GLU A 47 5.26 1.34 -1.41
N TRP A 48 6.51 0.89 -1.59
CA TRP A 48 7.70 1.65 -1.22
C TRP A 48 7.97 2.84 -2.15
N VAL A 49 8.05 2.61 -3.46
CA VAL A 49 8.50 3.64 -4.42
C VAL A 49 7.46 4.72 -4.62
N THR A 50 6.17 4.36 -4.49
CA THR A 50 5.05 5.29 -4.60
C THR A 50 4.71 5.98 -3.28
N ARG A 51 5.45 5.74 -2.19
CA ARG A 51 5.08 6.18 -0.82
C ARG A 51 4.73 7.66 -0.70
N ASN A 52 5.34 8.51 -1.53
CA ASN A 52 5.19 9.95 -1.51
C ASN A 52 4.04 10.48 -2.39
N TYR A 53 3.45 9.65 -3.27
CA TYR A 53 2.42 10.10 -4.22
C TYR A 53 1.26 9.12 -4.43
N LEU A 54 1.31 7.89 -3.91
CA LEU A 54 0.27 6.88 -4.11
C LEU A 54 -1.11 7.37 -3.69
N ALA A 55 -1.21 8.13 -2.59
CA ALA A 55 -2.48 8.68 -2.14
C ALA A 55 -3.10 9.63 -3.19
N ALA A 56 -2.28 10.49 -3.80
CA ALA A 56 -2.73 11.43 -4.82
C ALA A 56 -3.09 10.71 -6.13
N GLU A 57 -2.29 9.74 -6.55
CA GLU A 57 -2.54 8.96 -7.77
C GLU A 57 -3.76 8.03 -7.62
N SER A 58 -3.93 7.37 -6.47
CA SER A 58 -5.14 6.61 -6.16
C SER A 58 -6.39 7.49 -6.14
N ALA A 59 -6.30 8.73 -5.62
CA ALA A 59 -7.39 9.70 -5.69
C ALA A 59 -7.69 10.16 -7.13
N ARG A 60 -6.67 10.26 -8.00
CA ARG A 60 -6.86 10.51 -9.44
C ARG A 60 -7.59 9.33 -10.10
N CYS A 61 -7.17 8.10 -9.81
CA CYS A 61 -7.84 6.91 -10.30
C CYS A 61 -9.27 6.78 -9.77
N ALA A 62 -9.55 7.16 -8.53
CA ALA A 62 -10.90 7.15 -7.98
C ALA A 62 -11.89 8.00 -8.81
N LYS A 63 -11.43 9.07 -9.49
CA LYS A 63 -12.28 9.90 -10.36
C LYS A 63 -12.78 9.14 -11.59
N THR A 64 -12.06 8.13 -12.08
CA THR A 64 -12.51 7.34 -13.24
C THR A 64 -13.78 6.54 -12.92
N SER A 65 -14.03 6.25 -11.63
CA SER A 65 -15.26 5.61 -11.17
C SER A 65 -16.54 6.40 -11.47
N LEU A 66 -16.45 7.70 -11.78
CA LEU A 66 -17.60 8.55 -12.10
C LEU A 66 -18.21 8.21 -13.47
N PHE A 67 -17.40 7.74 -14.42
CA PHE A 67 -17.83 7.47 -15.80
C PHE A 67 -17.57 6.02 -16.24
N GLY A 68 -16.63 5.31 -15.63
CA GLY A 68 -16.21 3.95 -16.02
C GLY A 68 -16.40 2.87 -14.94
N GLY A 69 -16.99 3.20 -13.79
CA GLY A 69 -17.23 2.25 -12.69
C GLY A 69 -15.93 1.67 -12.09
N GLY A 70 -16.04 0.52 -11.42
CA GLY A 70 -14.91 -0.11 -10.73
C GLY A 70 -13.80 -0.60 -11.66
N GLY A 71 -14.15 -1.14 -12.83
CA GLY A 71 -13.15 -1.61 -13.79
C GLY A 71 -12.20 -0.50 -14.25
N ALA A 72 -12.72 0.72 -14.47
CA ALA A 72 -11.88 1.86 -14.83
C ALA A 72 -10.96 2.34 -13.68
N VAL A 73 -11.31 2.04 -12.41
CA VAL A 73 -10.42 2.32 -11.27
C VAL A 73 -9.32 1.27 -11.22
N THR A 74 -9.67 -0.03 -11.31
CA THR A 74 -8.69 -1.12 -11.35
C THR A 74 -7.68 -0.90 -12.48
N SER A 75 -8.16 -0.68 -13.70
CA SER A 75 -7.27 -0.43 -14.83
C SER A 75 -6.46 0.86 -14.71
N CYS A 76 -6.87 1.84 -13.91
CA CYS A 76 -6.04 3.02 -13.65
C CYS A 76 -4.92 2.71 -12.63
N LEU A 77 -5.21 1.89 -11.62
CA LEU A 77 -4.24 1.47 -10.60
C LEU A 77 -3.18 0.51 -11.15
N GLU A 78 -3.52 -0.25 -12.20
CA GLU A 78 -2.61 -1.16 -12.93
C GLU A 78 -1.65 -0.42 -13.88
N GLN A 79 -1.80 0.89 -14.04
CA GLN A 79 -0.99 1.68 -14.98
C GLN A 79 0.06 2.52 -14.25
N PRO A 80 1.13 2.93 -14.95
CA PRO A 80 2.08 3.90 -14.42
C PRO A 80 1.38 5.15 -13.86
N PRO A 81 1.85 5.72 -12.74
CA PRO A 81 3.07 5.35 -11.99
C PRO A 81 2.81 4.38 -10.82
N ILE A 82 1.66 3.69 -10.77
CA ILE A 82 1.30 2.76 -9.68
C ILE A 82 1.66 1.33 -10.06
N GLU A 83 1.15 0.83 -11.19
CA GLU A 83 1.43 -0.52 -11.69
C GLU A 83 1.07 -1.68 -10.74
N PHE A 84 0.08 -1.53 -9.87
CA PHE A 84 -0.35 -2.63 -9.01
C PHE A 84 -0.76 -3.85 -9.84
N GLN A 85 -0.36 -5.04 -9.40
CA GLN A 85 -0.83 -6.27 -10.02
C GLN A 85 -2.35 -6.42 -9.81
N ASP A 86 -3.04 -7.03 -10.79
CA ASP A 86 -4.51 -7.11 -10.88
C ASP A 86 -5.24 -7.37 -9.55
N LYS A 87 -4.81 -8.36 -8.79
CA LYS A 87 -5.46 -8.71 -7.53
C LYS A 87 -5.29 -7.64 -6.45
N CYS A 88 -4.12 -7.03 -6.35
CA CYS A 88 -3.87 -5.91 -5.45
C CYS A 88 -4.67 -4.67 -5.89
N ALA A 89 -4.67 -4.36 -7.19
CA ALA A 89 -5.46 -3.27 -7.77
C ALA A 89 -6.96 -3.43 -7.47
N LYS A 90 -7.48 -4.67 -7.47
CA LYS A 90 -8.87 -4.98 -7.08
C LYS A 90 -9.14 -4.73 -5.59
N CYS A 91 -8.21 -5.07 -4.69
CA CYS A 91 -8.34 -4.73 -3.27
C CYS A 91 -8.49 -3.22 -3.08
N TRP A 92 -7.58 -2.43 -3.67
CA TRP A 92 -7.61 -0.97 -3.66
C TRP A 92 -8.86 -0.40 -4.32
N THR A 93 -9.31 -0.99 -5.43
CA THR A 93 -10.55 -0.56 -6.10
C THR A 93 -11.76 -0.74 -5.20
N ARG A 94 -11.88 -1.89 -4.53
CA ARG A 94 -12.98 -2.14 -3.60
C ARG A 94 -12.96 -1.12 -2.45
N ASP A 95 -11.79 -0.84 -1.92
CA ASP A 95 -11.62 0.18 -0.88
C ASP A 95 -12.06 1.58 -1.35
N ILE A 96 -11.58 2.02 -2.51
CA ILE A 96 -11.96 3.30 -3.12
C ILE A 96 -13.47 3.41 -3.32
N LEU A 97 -14.11 2.36 -3.84
CA LEU A 97 -15.56 2.36 -4.07
C LEU A 97 -16.35 2.32 -2.76
N CYS A 98 -15.87 1.59 -1.75
CA CYS A 98 -16.45 1.60 -0.42
C CYS A 98 -16.36 3.01 0.20
N THR A 99 -15.17 3.62 0.17
CA THR A 99 -14.94 4.98 0.65
C THR A 99 -15.82 6.00 -0.07
N LYS A 100 -15.96 5.88 -1.38
CA LYS A 100 -16.90 6.71 -2.16
C LYS A 100 -18.35 6.52 -1.71
N LYS A 101 -18.76 5.29 -1.39
CA LYS A 101 -20.15 5.00 -1.00
C LYS A 101 -20.49 5.51 0.40
N TYR A 102 -19.60 5.32 1.37
CA TYR A 102 -19.90 5.58 2.79
C TYR A 102 -19.28 6.86 3.33
N CYS A 103 -18.16 7.31 2.74
CA CYS A 103 -17.35 8.40 3.27
C CYS A 103 -17.28 9.63 2.36
N ALA A 104 -17.86 9.59 1.14
CA ALA A 104 -17.83 10.73 0.22
C ALA A 104 -18.50 11.98 0.79
N PHE A 105 -19.55 11.84 1.61
CA PHE A 105 -20.19 12.98 2.25
C PHE A 105 -19.27 13.64 3.30
N ILE A 106 -18.59 12.83 4.12
CA ILE A 106 -17.59 13.30 5.10
C ILE A 106 -16.40 13.92 4.38
N PHE A 107 -15.96 13.34 3.26
CA PHE A 107 -14.94 13.90 2.39
C PHE A 107 -15.38 15.27 1.83
N LEU A 108 -16.56 15.38 1.23
CA LEU A 108 -17.09 16.65 0.70
C LEU A 108 -17.29 17.71 1.81
N GLN A 109 -17.77 17.31 2.99
CA GLN A 109 -17.82 18.20 4.16
C GLN A 109 -16.42 18.66 4.58
N SER A 110 -15.42 17.77 4.58
CA SER A 110 -14.03 18.14 4.88
C SER A 110 -13.45 19.12 3.85
N GLN A 111 -13.83 18.98 2.58
CA GLN A 111 -13.46 19.91 1.51
C GLN A 111 -14.19 21.28 1.63
N LEU A 112 -15.40 21.30 2.17
CA LEU A 112 -16.18 22.54 2.38
C LEU A 112 -15.80 23.27 3.67
N ILE A 113 -15.34 22.56 4.69
CA ILE A 113 -15.09 23.14 6.02
C ILE A 113 -13.65 23.64 6.19
N ASN A 114 -12.64 23.13 5.47
CA ASN A 114 -11.30 23.73 5.51
C ASN A 114 -10.48 23.46 4.23
N THR A 115 -10.10 24.56 3.59
CA THR A 115 -8.94 24.80 2.73
C THR A 115 -7.91 23.66 2.69
N VAL A 116 -7.86 23.01 1.52
CA VAL A 116 -6.73 22.32 0.87
C VAL A 116 -5.58 21.83 1.78
N GLY A 117 -5.44 20.50 1.81
CA GLY A 117 -4.13 19.85 1.86
C GLY A 117 -3.65 19.52 3.27
N ASN A 118 -3.77 18.25 3.64
CA ASN A 118 -2.68 17.43 4.19
C ASN A 118 -3.19 16.04 4.65
N PHE A 119 -4.52 15.78 4.69
CA PHE A 119 -5.03 14.58 5.37
C PHE A 119 -4.41 14.43 6.79
N ASN A 120 -3.97 15.54 7.38
CA ASN A 120 -3.23 15.56 8.64
C ASN A 120 -4.27 15.42 9.73
N VAL A 121 -4.56 14.17 10.03
CA VAL A 121 -5.52 13.74 11.03
C VAL A 121 -4.96 14.11 12.40
N LYS A 122 -5.48 15.18 13.00
CA LYS A 122 -5.39 15.35 14.45
C LYS A 122 -6.15 14.19 15.10
N GLU A 123 -5.50 13.53 16.05
CA GLU A 123 -6.09 12.47 16.87
C GLU A 123 -7.46 12.91 17.41
N GLY A 124 -8.51 12.10 17.16
CA GLY A 124 -9.89 12.39 17.57
C GLY A 124 -10.78 13.13 16.56
N THR A 125 -10.27 13.50 15.37
CA THR A 125 -11.12 14.10 14.32
C THR A 125 -11.75 13.03 13.43
N ILE A 126 -13.08 13.02 13.29
CA ILE A 126 -13.77 12.19 12.28
C ILE A 126 -13.40 12.75 10.90
N THR A 127 -12.51 12.05 10.20
CA THR A 127 -12.08 12.38 8.84
C THR A 127 -12.57 11.32 7.87
N SER A 128 -12.43 11.59 6.57
CA SER A 128 -12.65 10.56 5.55
C SER A 128 -11.79 9.32 5.80
N ALA A 129 -10.61 9.46 6.38
CA ALA A 129 -9.72 8.35 6.75
C ALA A 129 -10.29 7.52 7.91
N VAL A 130 -10.78 8.14 8.99
CA VAL A 130 -11.40 7.39 10.10
C VAL A 130 -12.69 6.70 9.66
N CYS A 131 -13.44 7.32 8.74
CA CYS A 131 -14.61 6.68 8.12
C CYS A 131 -14.21 5.47 7.27
N GLU A 132 -13.18 5.61 6.43
CA GLU A 132 -12.67 4.52 5.59
C GLU A 132 -12.14 3.35 6.45
N GLU A 133 -11.35 3.65 7.48
CA GLU A 133 -10.88 2.65 8.45
C GLU A 133 -12.05 1.89 9.12
N ALA A 134 -13.13 2.58 9.50
CA ALA A 134 -14.27 1.95 10.16
C ALA A 134 -15.20 1.16 9.22
N HIS A 135 -15.32 1.57 7.95
CA HIS A 135 -16.31 1.01 7.03
C HIS A 135 -15.74 0.08 5.95
N CYS A 136 -14.46 0.25 5.60
CA CYS A 136 -13.83 -0.34 4.42
C CYS A 136 -12.60 -1.19 4.74
N GLU A 137 -11.83 -0.84 5.79
CA GLU A 137 -10.65 -1.62 6.18
C GLU A 137 -10.95 -2.90 6.97
N LEU A 138 -12.00 -2.89 7.81
CA LEU A 138 -12.33 -3.99 8.73
C LEU A 138 -13.15 -5.10 8.07
N GLU A 139 -12.92 -6.34 8.48
CA GLU A 139 -13.86 -7.46 8.27
C GLU A 139 -15.23 -7.09 8.88
N ASP A 140 -16.34 -7.39 8.19
CA ASP A 140 -17.73 -7.02 8.56
C ASP A 140 -18.09 -5.51 8.61
N GLY A 141 -17.19 -4.63 8.18
CA GLY A 141 -17.55 -3.24 7.86
C GLY A 141 -18.72 -3.15 6.87
N PRO A 142 -19.62 -2.15 6.97
CA PRO A 142 -20.79 -2.02 6.08
C PRO A 142 -20.47 -1.99 4.58
N GLY A 143 -19.21 -1.75 4.20
CA GLY A 143 -18.75 -1.75 2.82
C GLY A 143 -17.62 -2.73 2.47
N SER A 144 -17.08 -3.49 3.40
CA SER A 144 -15.98 -4.43 3.16
C SER A 144 -16.44 -5.81 2.64
N GLY A 145 -17.70 -6.16 2.82
CA GLY A 145 -18.20 -7.50 2.44
C GLY A 145 -17.53 -8.58 3.30
N LYS A 146 -17.21 -9.74 2.71
CA LYS A 146 -16.60 -10.89 3.44
C LYS A 146 -15.13 -10.70 3.86
N MET A 147 -14.44 -9.66 3.38
CA MET A 147 -13.01 -9.45 3.62
C MET A 147 -12.67 -7.96 3.54
N GLY A 148 -12.11 -7.40 4.61
CA GLY A 148 -11.67 -6.00 4.69
C GLY A 148 -10.59 -5.64 3.67
N PHE A 149 -10.36 -4.33 3.42
CA PHE A 149 -9.22 -3.91 2.60
C PHE A 149 -7.88 -4.36 3.20
N VAL A 150 -7.72 -4.30 4.53
CA VAL A 150 -6.47 -4.68 5.21
C VAL A 150 -6.20 -6.18 5.05
N GLU A 151 -7.23 -7.01 5.13
CA GLU A 151 -7.10 -8.46 4.95
C GLU A 151 -6.84 -8.82 3.48
N CYS A 152 -7.49 -8.13 2.54
CA CYS A 152 -7.27 -8.33 1.11
C CYS A 152 -5.86 -7.94 0.66
N SER A 153 -5.42 -6.74 1.05
CA SER A 153 -4.12 -6.21 0.66
C SER A 153 -3.00 -6.96 1.38
N GLY A 154 -3.13 -7.17 2.69
CA GLY A 154 -2.08 -7.66 3.57
C GLY A 154 -0.98 -6.63 3.77
N ALA A 155 -0.35 -6.19 2.68
CA ALA A 155 0.64 -5.13 2.65
C ALA A 155 -0.01 -3.75 2.42
N THR A 156 0.32 -2.81 3.27
CA THR A 156 0.14 -1.37 3.06
C THR A 156 1.36 -0.67 3.62
N ARG A 157 1.67 0.56 3.18
CA ARG A 157 2.74 1.38 3.77
C ARG A 157 2.74 1.39 5.31
N ARG A 158 1.55 1.49 5.95
CA ARG A 158 1.40 1.43 7.41
C ARG A 158 1.85 0.10 8.00
N ARG A 159 1.51 -1.02 7.36
CA ARG A 159 1.88 -2.37 7.82
C ARG A 159 3.32 -2.73 7.48
N MET A 160 3.91 -2.05 6.51
CA MET A 160 5.32 -2.14 6.13
C MET A 160 6.22 -1.19 6.94
N ASN A 161 5.68 -0.42 7.90
CA ASN A 161 6.45 0.59 8.64
C ASN A 161 7.07 1.68 7.74
N ILE A 162 6.42 2.00 6.63
CA ILE A 162 6.88 3.01 5.68
C ILE A 162 6.24 4.34 6.05
N VAL A 163 7.09 5.36 6.22
CA VAL A 163 6.63 6.76 6.29
C VAL A 163 6.22 7.19 4.87
N SER A 164 5.01 7.73 4.76
CA SER A 164 4.38 8.03 3.46
C SER A 164 3.87 9.46 3.42
N SER A 165 3.34 9.89 2.27
CA SER A 165 2.65 11.17 2.09
C SER A 165 1.46 11.38 3.04
N ILE A 166 0.94 10.31 3.64
CA ILE A 166 -0.02 10.37 4.73
C ILE A 166 0.75 10.08 6.02
N GLU A 167 1.07 11.14 6.76
CA GLU A 167 1.74 11.02 8.06
C GLU A 167 0.79 10.37 9.07
N ARG A 168 1.29 9.37 9.79
CA ARG A 168 0.56 8.67 10.85
C ARG A 168 1.43 8.56 12.10
N PRO A 169 0.83 8.58 13.31
CA PRO A 169 1.58 8.38 14.54
C PRO A 169 2.35 7.05 14.56
N LYS A 170 3.53 7.04 15.19
CA LYS A 170 4.40 5.84 15.25
C LYS A 170 3.71 4.60 15.85
N TRP A 171 2.74 4.77 16.74
CA TRP A 171 2.03 3.65 17.36
C TRP A 171 1.03 2.95 16.41
N GLN A 172 0.65 3.61 15.31
CA GLN A 172 -0.16 2.99 14.24
C GLN A 172 0.71 2.26 13.21
N GLN A 173 2.02 2.51 13.22
CA GLN A 173 2.97 1.89 12.33
C GLN A 173 3.39 0.51 12.85
N CYS A 174 3.75 -0.34 11.90
CA CYS A 174 4.21 -1.68 12.22
C CYS A 174 5.58 -1.70 12.89
N LEU A 175 5.71 -2.26 14.10
CA LEU A 175 6.99 -2.30 14.83
C LEU A 175 7.77 -3.60 14.65
N THR A 176 7.23 -4.57 13.90
CA THR A 176 7.80 -5.93 13.77
C THR A 176 8.42 -6.21 12.40
N VAL A 177 8.66 -5.17 11.59
CA VAL A 177 9.33 -5.27 10.28
C VAL A 177 10.85 -5.44 10.49
N ASP A 178 11.45 -6.40 9.77
CA ASP A 178 12.89 -6.71 9.87
C ASP A 178 13.71 -6.05 8.75
N VAL A 179 13.06 -5.52 7.72
CA VAL A 179 13.73 -5.04 6.51
C VAL A 179 13.91 -3.53 6.49
N ASN A 180 15.01 -3.09 5.88
CA ASN A 180 15.19 -1.72 5.41
C ASN A 180 14.79 -1.65 3.94
N TYR A 181 13.65 -1.01 3.64
CA TYR A 181 13.15 -0.92 2.27
C TYR A 181 14.04 -0.08 1.34
N THR A 182 14.80 0.88 1.88
CA THR A 182 15.82 1.60 1.12
C THR A 182 16.92 0.66 0.65
N GLU A 183 17.36 -0.29 1.50
CA GLU A 183 18.37 -1.29 1.11
C GLU A 183 17.82 -2.32 0.11
N LEU A 184 16.52 -2.63 0.16
CA LEU A 184 15.92 -3.59 -0.76
C LEU A 184 15.64 -2.99 -2.14
N PHE A 185 15.08 -1.77 -2.19
CA PHE A 185 14.52 -1.18 -3.41
C PHE A 185 15.18 0.14 -3.82
N GLY A 186 16.06 0.71 -3.00
CA GLY A 186 16.74 1.96 -3.26
C GLY A 186 16.00 3.22 -2.81
N GLU A 187 16.70 4.35 -2.87
CA GLU A 187 16.13 5.67 -2.64
C GLU A 187 15.43 6.18 -3.91
N CYS A 188 14.14 5.88 -4.02
CA CYS A 188 13.18 6.49 -4.96
C CYS A 188 11.78 6.25 -4.38
N CYS A 189 10.73 6.99 -4.69
CA CYS A 189 10.63 8.12 -5.61
C CYS A 189 9.94 9.29 -4.90
N GLU A 190 10.37 10.51 -5.20
CA GLU A 190 9.75 11.71 -4.62
C GLU A 190 8.53 12.14 -5.44
N ARG A 191 8.53 11.87 -6.75
CA ARG A 191 7.45 12.23 -7.68
C ARG A 191 7.12 11.10 -8.65
N PRO A 192 5.89 11.07 -9.21
CA PRO A 192 5.47 10.13 -10.25
C PRO A 192 6.43 9.94 -11.40
N ARG A 193 7.08 11.01 -11.86
CA ARG A 193 8.00 10.97 -13.01
C ARG A 193 9.28 10.20 -12.73
N ASP A 194 9.72 10.18 -11.47
CA ASP A 194 10.98 9.54 -11.08
C ASP A 194 10.86 8.01 -11.25
N PHE A 195 9.63 7.47 -11.19
CA PHE A 195 9.32 6.07 -11.48
C PHE A 195 9.86 5.60 -12.83
N TYR A 196 9.69 6.41 -13.89
CA TYR A 196 10.12 6.03 -15.24
C TYR A 196 11.64 6.00 -15.40
N GLU A 197 12.38 6.68 -14.52
CA GLU A 197 13.85 6.69 -14.52
C GLU A 197 14.41 5.49 -13.74
N THR A 198 13.72 5.05 -12.69
CA THR A 198 14.19 3.98 -11.80
C THR A 198 13.63 2.60 -12.13
N ALA A 199 12.42 2.51 -12.71
CA ALA A 199 11.82 1.24 -13.14
C ALA A 199 12.73 0.39 -14.04
N PRO A 200 13.42 0.97 -15.05
CA PRO A 200 14.37 0.22 -15.86
C PRO A 200 15.50 -0.43 -15.04
N LYS A 201 16.01 0.27 -14.00
CA LYS A 201 17.09 -0.23 -13.16
C LYS A 201 16.65 -1.43 -12.31
N TRP A 202 15.41 -1.42 -11.80
CA TRP A 202 14.89 -2.56 -11.04
C TRP A 202 14.72 -3.78 -11.93
N GLN A 203 14.27 -3.60 -13.17
CA GLN A 203 14.16 -4.71 -14.13
C GLN A 203 15.52 -5.37 -14.40
N GLU A 204 16.60 -4.58 -14.48
CA GLU A 204 17.97 -5.09 -14.59
C GLU A 204 18.39 -5.90 -13.34
N LEU A 205 18.16 -5.36 -12.14
CA LEU A 205 18.44 -6.07 -10.89
C LEU A 205 17.65 -7.38 -10.79
N ASP A 206 16.39 -7.36 -11.21
CA ASP A 206 15.52 -8.52 -11.15
C ASP A 206 15.97 -9.64 -12.08
N ASN A 207 16.40 -9.28 -13.29
CA ASN A 207 16.99 -10.22 -14.25
C ASN A 207 18.28 -10.87 -13.72
N MET A 208 19.00 -10.17 -12.83
CA MET A 208 20.20 -10.67 -12.18
C MET A 208 19.92 -11.39 -10.84
N GLY A 209 18.67 -11.37 -10.35
CA GLY A 209 18.31 -11.91 -9.05
C GLY A 209 18.91 -11.14 -7.87
N LEU A 210 19.17 -9.85 -8.05
CA LEU A 210 19.81 -8.97 -7.07
C LEU A 210 18.81 -7.99 -6.45
N VAL A 211 19.15 -7.45 -5.27
CA VAL A 211 18.46 -6.31 -4.65
C VAL A 211 19.34 -5.06 -4.69
N TRP A 212 18.80 -3.90 -4.29
CA TRP A 212 19.52 -2.64 -4.38
C TRP A 212 20.86 -2.66 -3.62
N ARG A 213 20.88 -3.15 -2.37
CA ARG A 213 22.10 -3.29 -1.54
C ARG A 213 23.17 -4.23 -2.11
N ASP A 214 22.83 -5.10 -3.07
CA ASP A 214 23.82 -6.00 -3.67
C ASP A 214 24.68 -5.25 -4.70
N VAL A 215 24.22 -4.09 -5.17
CA VAL A 215 24.84 -3.30 -6.24
C VAL A 215 25.26 -1.90 -5.78
N TYR A 216 24.51 -1.29 -4.86
CA TYR A 216 24.69 0.10 -4.40
C TYR A 216 24.79 0.19 -2.88
#